data_AF-A0A3D5MH71-F1
#
_entry.id   AF-A0A3D5MH71-F1
#
_cell.length_a   1.000
_cell.length_b   1.000
_cell.length_c   1.000
_cell.angle_alpha   90.00
_cell.angle_beta   90.00
_cell.angle_gamma   90.00
#
_symmetry.space_group_name_H-M   'P 1'
#
loop_
_entity.id
_entity.type
_entity.pdbx_description
1 polymer ?
#
loop_
_entity_poly.entity_id
_entity_poly.type
_entity_poly.pdbx_seq_one_letter_code
_entity_poly.pdbx_strand_id
1 'polypeptide(L)'
;MRVRGATILAPVALLALAACTNEARTLGPSLPQTAPAGNADPRVPAYQANLYQVAQGGRYFAWYGCSGCHDDSARGAANLSDGRWRRGGGFADVYRAIARHRPAPAYEATVPVEQLWQLTAYVRDLPAHHPEKRRRVTLDQEGEPQGSQWSGPQ
;
A
#
# COMPACT_ATOMS: atom_id res chain seq x y z
N MET A 1 -34.03 43.25 33.18
CA MET A 1 -33.76 41.81 33.05
C MET A 1 -32.61 41.63 32.05
N ARG A 2 -31.45 41.11 32.47
CA ARG A 2 -30.28 40.87 31.60
C ARG A 2 -30.16 39.36 31.35
N VAL A 3 -30.33 38.92 30.11
CA VAL A 3 -30.08 37.53 29.71
C VAL A 3 -28.60 37.41 29.34
N ARG A 4 -27.89 36.54 30.05
CA ARG A 4 -26.46 36.22 29.83
C ARG A 4 -26.35 35.28 28.62
N GLY A 5 -25.86 35.78 27.50
CA GLY A 5 -25.48 34.97 26.34
C GLY A 5 -23.96 34.93 26.21
N ALA A 6 -23.29 33.97 26.87
CA ALA A 6 -21.85 33.77 26.69
C ALA A 6 -21.38 32.41 27.23
N THR A 7 -21.86 31.27 26.71
CA THR A 7 -21.32 29.95 27.08
C THR A 7 -21.61 28.86 26.04
N ILE A 8 -21.26 29.07 24.76
CA ILE A 8 -21.28 27.97 23.76
C ILE A 8 -19.95 27.84 22.99
N LEU A 9 -19.06 28.84 23.05
CA LEU A 9 -17.76 28.79 22.35
C LEU A 9 -16.70 27.90 23.00
N ALA A 10 -16.79 27.65 24.31
CA ALA A 10 -15.80 26.85 25.04
C ALA A 10 -15.79 25.34 24.67
N PRO A 11 -16.92 24.62 24.57
CA PRO A 11 -16.90 23.19 24.31
C PRO A 11 -16.40 22.83 22.90
N VAL A 12 -16.65 23.68 21.89
CA VAL A 12 -16.23 23.41 20.50
C VAL A 12 -14.71 23.55 20.34
N ALA A 13 -14.09 24.53 21.00
CA ALA A 13 -12.63 24.69 20.99
C ALA A 13 -11.92 23.52 21.71
N LEU A 14 -12.49 23.00 22.79
CA LEU A 14 -11.99 21.82 23.50
C LEU A 14 -12.11 20.53 22.68
N LEU A 15 -13.17 20.37 21.87
CA LEU A 15 -13.33 19.24 20.95
C LEU A 15 -12.31 19.26 19.79
N ALA A 16 -11.93 20.44 19.29
CA ALA A 16 -10.93 20.55 18.23
C ALA A 16 -9.50 20.18 18.71
N LEU A 17 -9.17 20.45 19.98
CA LEU A 17 -7.86 20.14 20.56
C LEU A 17 -7.69 18.64 20.88
N ALA A 18 -8.78 17.90 21.08
CA ALA A 18 -8.76 16.45 21.24
C ALA A 18 -8.60 15.69 19.92
N ALA A 19 -8.86 16.33 18.78
CA ALA A 19 -8.64 15.72 17.45
C ALA A 19 -7.16 15.69 17.02
N CYS A 20 -6.26 16.30 17.80
CA CYS A 20 -4.81 16.32 17.54
C CYS A 20 -4.05 15.26 18.37
N THR A 21 -4.72 14.30 18.99
CA THR A 21 -4.01 13.23 19.71
C THR A 21 -3.44 12.21 18.72
N ASN A 22 -2.14 12.35 18.47
CA ASN A 22 -1.21 11.31 18.01
C ASN A 22 -1.43 10.70 16.62
N GLU A 23 -0.87 11.33 15.58
CA GLU A 23 -0.06 10.56 14.61
C GLU A 23 1.28 10.20 15.26
N ALA A 24 1.25 9.54 16.43
CA ALA A 24 2.40 8.78 16.88
C ALA A 24 2.42 7.54 16.00
N ARG A 25 2.95 7.69 14.78
CA ARG A 25 3.39 6.54 14.01
C ARG A 25 4.47 5.92 14.88
N THR A 26 4.15 4.85 15.58
CA THR A 26 5.18 3.90 15.97
C THR A 26 5.85 3.54 14.66
N LEU A 27 6.99 4.17 14.34
CA LEU A 27 7.94 3.63 13.40
C LEU A 27 8.12 2.20 13.90
N GLY A 28 7.57 1.24 13.16
CA GLY A 28 7.15 -0.05 13.69
C GLY A 28 8.30 -0.88 14.27
N PRO A 29 8.06 -2.16 14.58
CA PRO A 29 9.17 -3.11 14.69
C PRO A 29 10.13 -2.90 13.50
N SER A 30 11.44 -3.03 13.73
CA SER A 30 12.48 -2.80 12.70
C SER A 30 12.00 -3.35 11.36
N LEU A 31 11.96 -2.51 10.31
CA LEU A 31 11.50 -2.86 8.98
C LEU A 31 11.96 -4.29 8.62
N PRO A 32 11.11 -5.19 8.10
CA PRO A 32 11.52 -6.52 7.69
C PRO A 32 12.74 -6.41 6.78
N GLN A 33 13.86 -6.94 7.27
CA GLN A 33 15.10 -7.04 6.51
C GLN A 33 15.17 -8.35 5.72
N THR A 34 14.14 -9.20 5.84
CA THR A 34 14.08 -10.53 5.25
C THR A 34 12.72 -10.80 4.62
N ALA A 35 12.69 -11.76 3.69
CA ALA A 35 11.45 -12.31 3.15
C ALA A 35 10.55 -12.89 4.27
N PRO A 36 9.24 -13.03 4.02
CA PRO A 36 8.35 -13.72 4.95
C PRO A 36 8.79 -15.16 5.19
N ALA A 37 8.78 -15.62 6.44
CA ALA A 37 9.07 -17.00 6.80
C ALA A 37 7.99 -17.98 6.29
N GLY A 38 6.79 -17.47 5.99
CA GLY A 38 5.66 -18.22 5.45
C GLY A 38 4.39 -17.38 5.48
N ASN A 39 3.26 -17.98 5.09
CA ASN A 39 1.96 -17.29 5.08
C ASN A 39 1.46 -16.91 6.48
N ALA A 40 1.99 -17.55 7.53
CA ALA A 40 1.68 -17.28 8.93
C ALA A 40 2.74 -16.42 9.63
N ASP A 41 3.63 -15.75 8.89
CA ASP A 41 4.64 -14.87 9.47
C ASP A 41 3.96 -13.75 10.29
N PRO A 42 4.35 -13.56 11.57
CA PRO A 42 3.68 -12.63 12.47
C PRO A 42 3.78 -11.16 12.03
N ARG A 43 4.67 -10.83 11.09
CA ARG A 43 4.81 -9.48 10.53
C ARG A 43 3.72 -9.16 9.51
N VAL A 44 3.08 -10.15 8.90
CA VAL A 44 2.09 -9.95 7.80
C VAL A 44 0.97 -8.96 8.16
N PRO A 45 0.33 -9.02 9.35
CA PRO A 45 -0.73 -8.07 9.70
C PRO A 45 -0.26 -6.62 9.73
N ALA A 46 1.01 -6.35 10.08
CA ALA A 46 1.56 -5.00 10.11
C ALA A 46 1.61 -4.33 8.72
N TYR A 47 1.52 -5.12 7.64
CA TYR A 47 1.47 -4.66 6.25
C TYR A 47 0.07 -4.76 5.67
N GLN A 48 -0.55 -5.95 5.76
CA GLN A 48 -1.80 -6.21 5.07
C GLN A 48 -3.00 -5.52 5.73
N ALA A 49 -2.96 -5.27 7.05
CA ALA A 49 -4.02 -4.56 7.76
C ALA A 49 -3.72 -3.07 7.97
N ASN A 50 -2.60 -2.57 7.42
CA ASN A 50 -2.17 -1.18 7.58
C ASN A 50 -2.39 -0.40 6.28
N LEU A 51 -3.35 0.51 6.28
CA LEU A 51 -3.71 1.32 5.11
C LEU A 51 -2.54 2.14 4.56
N TYR A 52 -1.64 2.62 5.42
CA TYR A 52 -0.44 3.31 4.97
C TYR A 52 0.47 2.37 4.17
N GLN A 53 0.72 1.15 4.67
CA GLN A 53 1.59 0.19 3.99
C GLN A 53 0.99 -0.28 2.66
N VAL A 54 -0.33 -0.50 2.62
CA VAL A 54 -1.05 -0.81 1.38
C VAL A 54 -0.98 0.35 0.39
N ALA A 55 -1.16 1.59 0.84
CA ALA A 55 -1.08 2.77 -0.02
C ALA A 55 0.34 2.98 -0.60
N GLN A 56 1.39 2.78 0.22
CA GLN A 56 2.77 2.79 -0.29
C GLN A 56 2.98 1.69 -1.34
N GLY A 57 2.47 0.48 -1.09
CA GLY A 57 2.49 -0.61 -2.07
C GLY A 57 1.85 -0.24 -3.40
N GLY A 58 0.73 0.50 -3.38
CA GLY A 58 0.10 1.03 -4.58
C GLY A 58 1.02 1.96 -5.36
N ARG A 59 1.68 2.91 -4.69
CA ARG A 59 2.67 3.82 -5.32
C ARG A 59 3.80 3.03 -5.98
N TYR A 60 4.36 2.04 -5.29
CA TYR A 60 5.41 1.18 -5.83
C TYR A 60 4.94 0.32 -7.00
N PHE A 61 3.69 -0.12 -7.01
CA PHE A 61 3.13 -0.89 -8.11
C PHE A 61 3.16 -0.10 -9.43
N ALA A 62 2.91 1.20 -9.38
CA ALA A 62 3.08 2.08 -10.53
C ALA A 62 4.56 2.34 -10.85
N TRP A 63 5.38 2.70 -9.85
CA TRP A 63 6.79 3.05 -10.06
C TRP A 63 7.65 1.91 -10.60
N TYR A 64 7.36 0.67 -10.21
CA TYR A 64 8.04 -0.52 -10.72
C TYR A 64 7.43 -1.05 -12.03
N GLY A 65 6.44 -0.34 -12.59
CA GLY A 65 5.83 -0.64 -13.89
C GLY A 65 4.89 -1.84 -13.89
N CYS A 66 4.43 -2.32 -12.73
CA CYS A 66 3.51 -3.45 -12.66
C CYS A 66 2.17 -3.14 -13.33
N SER A 67 1.71 -1.89 -13.23
CA SER A 67 0.48 -1.42 -13.88
C SER A 67 0.52 -1.50 -15.41
N GLY A 68 1.70 -1.53 -16.04
CA GLY A 68 1.81 -1.66 -17.50
C GLY A 68 1.29 -2.99 -18.06
N CYS A 69 1.23 -4.04 -17.23
CA CYS A 69 0.69 -5.36 -17.60
C CYS A 69 -0.53 -5.77 -16.76
N HIS A 70 -0.65 -5.23 -15.55
CA HIS A 70 -1.65 -5.62 -14.55
C HIS A 70 -2.69 -4.51 -14.29
N ASP A 71 -3.05 -3.74 -15.32
CA ASP A 71 -4.08 -2.70 -15.25
C ASP A 71 -5.52 -3.26 -15.18
N ASP A 72 -6.51 -2.36 -15.17
CA ASP A 72 -7.94 -2.70 -15.16
C ASP A 72 -8.42 -3.44 -16.42
N SER A 73 -7.67 -3.35 -17.52
CA SER A 73 -7.97 -4.06 -18.77
C SER A 73 -7.38 -5.48 -18.80
N ALA A 74 -6.52 -5.83 -17.82
CA ALA A 74 -5.85 -7.10 -17.74
C ALA A 74 -6.82 -8.30 -17.63
N ARG A 75 -6.40 -9.43 -18.22
CA ARG A 75 -7.21 -10.66 -18.30
C ARG A 75 -6.39 -11.88 -17.87
N GLY A 76 -7.10 -12.92 -17.44
CA GLY A 76 -6.48 -14.18 -17.04
C GLY A 76 -5.45 -13.98 -15.92
N ALA A 77 -4.26 -14.55 -16.07
CA ALA A 77 -3.21 -14.47 -15.03
C ALA A 77 -2.68 -13.05 -14.77
N ALA A 78 -2.92 -12.11 -15.69
CA ALA A 78 -2.56 -10.71 -15.50
C ALA A 78 -3.60 -9.93 -14.68
N ASN A 79 -4.84 -10.42 -14.58
CA ASN A 79 -5.85 -9.76 -13.75
C ASN A 79 -5.65 -10.14 -12.28
N LEU A 80 -4.95 -9.30 -11.52
CA LEU A 80 -4.71 -9.54 -10.09
C LEU A 80 -5.92 -9.17 -9.22
N SER A 81 -6.85 -8.37 -9.74
CA SER A 81 -8.05 -7.92 -9.03
C SER A 81 -9.17 -8.97 -8.98
N ASP A 82 -9.08 -10.04 -9.76
CA ASP A 82 -10.09 -11.10 -9.76
C ASP A 82 -9.92 -12.12 -8.62
N GLY A 83 -8.82 -12.03 -7.86
CA GLY A 83 -8.51 -12.92 -6.74
C GLY A 83 -8.17 -14.35 -7.12
N ARG A 84 -7.99 -14.67 -8.41
CA ARG A 84 -7.74 -16.04 -8.91
C ARG A 84 -6.25 -16.31 -9.06
N TRP A 85 -5.65 -16.84 -8.01
CA TRP A 85 -4.22 -17.13 -7.94
C TRP A 85 -3.84 -18.48 -8.56
N ARG A 86 -2.91 -18.48 -9.52
CA ARG A 86 -2.41 -19.74 -10.15
C ARG A 86 -1.34 -20.48 -9.34
N ARG A 87 -0.59 -19.79 -8.48
CA ARG A 87 0.59 -20.32 -7.78
C ARG A 87 0.53 -20.11 -6.26
N GLY A 88 -0.68 -20.18 -5.70
CA GLY A 88 -0.93 -19.83 -4.30
C GLY A 88 -1.21 -18.33 -4.14
N GLY A 89 -2.17 -18.01 -3.29
CA GLY A 89 -2.61 -16.65 -3.00
C GLY A 89 -2.43 -16.31 -1.54
N GLY A 90 -1.34 -16.77 -0.91
CA GLY A 90 -0.90 -16.38 0.44
C GLY A 90 0.11 -15.23 0.39
N PHE A 91 0.41 -14.58 1.52
CA PHE A 91 1.34 -13.44 1.55
C PHE A 91 2.75 -13.83 1.09
N ALA A 92 3.29 -14.92 1.62
CA ALA A 92 4.61 -15.41 1.21
C ALA A 92 4.63 -15.90 -0.25
N ASP A 93 3.51 -16.43 -0.76
CA ASP A 93 3.41 -16.87 -2.15
C ASP A 93 3.44 -15.69 -3.12
N VAL A 94 2.65 -14.66 -2.85
CA VAL A 94 2.63 -13.42 -3.64
C VAL A 94 3.96 -12.69 -3.54
N TYR A 95 4.54 -12.59 -2.33
CA TYR A 95 5.87 -12.01 -2.12
C TYR A 95 6.91 -12.69 -3.01
N ARG A 96 6.96 -14.03 -2.96
CA ARG A 96 7.91 -14.82 -3.74
C ARG A 96 7.68 -14.67 -5.25
N ALA A 97 6.42 -14.54 -5.69
CA ALA A 97 6.10 -14.33 -7.09
C ALA A 97 6.58 -12.96 -7.60
N ILE A 98 6.46 -11.91 -6.77
CA ILE A 98 6.94 -10.55 -7.08
C ILE A 98 8.47 -10.51 -7.01
N ALA A 99 9.06 -10.96 -5.90
CA ALA A 99 10.51 -10.98 -5.65
C ALA A 99 11.30 -11.63 -6.79
N ARG A 100 10.75 -12.69 -7.39
CA ARG A 100 11.37 -13.46 -8.47
C ARG A 100 10.88 -13.06 -9.87
N HIS A 101 10.13 -11.97 -9.99
CA HIS A 101 9.63 -11.48 -11.26
C HIS A 101 10.76 -10.80 -12.07
N ARG A 102 10.74 -10.99 -13.40
CA ARG A 102 11.70 -10.58 -14.46
C ARG A 102 12.92 -11.49 -14.76
N PRO A 103 13.35 -11.57 -16.03
CA PRO A 103 14.72 -11.94 -16.38
C PRO A 103 15.69 -10.86 -15.84
N ALA A 104 16.88 -11.29 -15.43
CA ALA A 104 17.76 -10.63 -14.47
C ALA A 104 18.02 -9.10 -14.64
N PRO A 105 18.27 -8.38 -13.52
CA PRO A 105 18.18 -8.87 -12.14
C PRO A 105 16.72 -8.99 -11.67
N ALA A 106 16.44 -10.02 -10.88
CA ALA A 106 15.14 -10.17 -10.23
C ALA A 106 14.91 -9.05 -9.21
N TYR A 107 13.65 -8.75 -8.88
CA TYR A 107 13.33 -7.69 -7.93
C TYR A 107 13.92 -7.90 -6.54
N GLU A 108 14.11 -9.14 -6.08
CA GLU A 108 14.77 -9.40 -4.79
C GLU A 108 16.23 -8.91 -4.71
N ALA A 109 16.86 -8.63 -5.85
CA ALA A 109 18.21 -8.07 -5.91
C ALA A 109 18.24 -6.54 -5.97
N THR A 110 17.13 -5.87 -6.33
CA THR A 110 17.11 -4.42 -6.62
C THR A 110 16.05 -3.63 -5.86
N VAL A 111 14.97 -4.29 -5.42
CA VAL A 111 13.87 -3.69 -4.67
C VAL A 111 14.10 -3.93 -3.18
N PRO A 112 14.11 -2.88 -2.33
CA PRO A 112 14.24 -3.04 -0.89
C PRO A 112 13.18 -3.98 -0.33
N VAL A 113 13.56 -4.84 0.62
CA VAL A 113 12.66 -5.85 1.20
C VAL A 113 11.35 -5.22 1.67
N GLU A 114 11.40 -4.11 2.39
CA GLU A 114 10.21 -3.37 2.83
C GLU A 114 9.23 -3.07 1.70
N GLN A 115 9.74 -2.63 0.54
CA GLN A 115 8.93 -2.29 -0.61
C GLN A 115 8.31 -3.53 -1.25
N LEU A 116 9.01 -4.68 -1.24
CA LEU A 116 8.42 -5.96 -1.62
C LEU A 116 7.28 -6.38 -0.67
N TRP A 117 7.42 -6.13 0.63
CA TRP A 117 6.33 -6.37 1.60
C TRP A 117 5.12 -5.46 1.33
N GLN A 118 5.35 -4.17 1.08
CA GLN A 118 4.29 -3.20 0.75
C GLN A 118 3.61 -3.53 -0.59
N LEU A 119 4.37 -3.84 -1.64
CA LEU A 119 3.87 -4.34 -2.93
C LEU A 119 3.00 -5.58 -2.74
N THR A 120 3.47 -6.55 -1.94
CA THR A 120 2.72 -7.77 -1.63
C THR A 120 1.39 -7.45 -0.95
N ALA A 121 1.39 -6.54 0.03
CA ALA A 121 0.18 -6.11 0.71
C ALA A 121 -0.82 -5.47 -0.26
N TYR A 122 -0.36 -4.57 -1.12
CA TYR A 122 -1.20 -3.94 -2.15
C TYR A 122 -1.78 -4.94 -3.14
N VAL A 123 -0.96 -5.82 -3.69
CA VAL A 123 -1.39 -6.84 -4.67
C VAL A 123 -2.45 -7.77 -4.08
N ARG A 124 -2.36 -8.08 -2.79
CA ARG A 124 -3.37 -8.87 -2.07
C ARG A 124 -4.65 -8.09 -1.76
N ASP A 125 -4.56 -6.77 -1.65
CA ASP A 125 -5.71 -5.89 -1.40
C ASP A 125 -6.49 -5.58 -2.70
N LEU A 126 -5.87 -5.74 -3.88
CA LEU A 126 -6.51 -5.46 -5.19
C LEU A 126 -7.91 -6.07 -5.37
N PRO A 127 -8.19 -7.33 -4.97
CA PRO A 127 -9.54 -7.90 -5.09
C PRO A 127 -10.60 -7.18 -4.25
N ALA A 128 -10.19 -6.49 -3.18
CA ALA A 128 -11.08 -5.65 -2.37
C ALA A 128 -11.27 -4.24 -2.94
N HIS A 129 -10.55 -3.88 -4.00
CA HIS A 129 -10.73 -2.58 -4.65
C HIS A 129 -11.78 -2.71 -5.75
N HIS A 130 -12.95 -2.11 -5.55
CA HIS A 130 -13.91 -1.91 -6.64
C HIS A 130 -13.31 -1.05 -7.77
N PRO A 131 -13.82 -1.15 -9.01
CA PRO A 131 -13.28 -0.41 -10.16
C PRO A 131 -13.11 1.09 -9.90
N GLU A 132 -14.02 1.71 -9.17
CA GLU A 132 -13.97 3.12 -8.80
C GLU A 132 -12.78 3.44 -7.89
N LYS A 133 -12.48 2.55 -6.94
CA LYS A 133 -11.32 2.70 -6.04
C LYS A 133 -10.01 2.54 -6.80
N ARG A 134 -9.91 1.55 -7.70
CA ARG A 134 -8.70 1.33 -8.51
C ARG A 134 -8.44 2.50 -9.44
N ARG A 135 -9.47 2.98 -10.15
CA ARG A 135 -9.38 4.19 -10.97
C ARG A 135 -8.92 5.39 -10.15
N ARG A 136 -9.47 5.61 -8.95
CA ARG A 136 -9.04 6.70 -8.07
C ARG A 136 -7.55 6.59 -7.72
N VAL A 137 -7.10 5.41 -7.30
CA VAL A 137 -5.69 5.17 -6.97
C VAL A 137 -4.79 5.43 -8.19
N THR A 138 -5.19 5.01 -9.39
CA THR A 138 -4.46 5.32 -10.63
C THR A 138 -4.40 6.81 -10.91
N LEU A 139 -5.52 7.54 -10.77
CA LEU A 139 -5.55 9.00 -10.96
C LEU A 139 -4.69 9.72 -9.91
N ASP A 140 -4.73 9.28 -8.65
CA ASP A 140 -3.88 9.82 -7.58
C ASP A 140 -2.40 9.62 -7.93
N GLN A 141 -2.04 8.49 -8.56
CA GLN A 141 -0.68 8.20 -9.03
C GLN A 141 -0.25 9.04 -10.23
N GLU A 142 -1.18 9.44 -11.11
CA GLU A 142 -0.89 10.39 -12.21
C GLU A 142 -0.53 11.78 -11.67
N GLY A 143 -1.08 12.15 -10.51
CA GLY A 143 -0.80 13.40 -9.81
C GLY A 143 0.48 13.37 -8.96
N GLU A 144 0.98 12.19 -8.60
CA GLU A 144 2.31 12.07 -8.00
C GLU A 144 3.36 12.61 -8.98
N PRO A 145 4.43 13.28 -8.53
CA PRO A 145 5.49 13.75 -9.41
C PRO A 145 6.18 12.56 -10.09
N GLN A 146 5.65 12.18 -11.25
CA GLN A 146 6.26 11.25 -12.19
C GLN A 146 7.29 12.08 -12.95
N GLY A 147 8.53 12.07 -12.47
CA GLY A 147 9.56 12.84 -13.14
C GLY A 147 9.73 12.36 -14.59
N SER A 148 9.83 13.30 -15.54
CA SER A 148 10.51 13.06 -16.83
C SER A 148 12.01 12.75 -16.67
N GLN A 149 12.49 12.76 -15.42
CA GLN A 149 13.87 12.62 -14.92
C GLN A 149 14.00 11.47 -13.90
N TRP A 150 12.96 10.66 -13.66
CA TRP A 150 13.01 9.61 -12.62
C TRP A 150 13.72 8.35 -13.13
N SER A 151 14.91 8.04 -12.58
CA SER A 151 15.71 6.85 -12.94
C SER A 151 15.65 5.70 -11.94
N GLY A 152 14.75 5.74 -10.94
CA GLY A 152 14.60 4.69 -9.90
C GLY A 152 15.88 4.38 -9.09
N PRO A 153 15.85 3.43 -8.14
CA PRO A 153 17.07 2.86 -7.59
C PRO A 153 17.71 1.98 -8.67
N GLN A 154 18.91 2.36 -9.11
CA GLN A 154 19.83 1.48 -9.83
C GLN A 154 20.31 0.33 -8.93
#